data_AF-A0A085ET64-F1
#
_entry.id   AF-A0A085ET64-F1
#
_cell.length_a   1.000
_cell.length_b   1.000
_cell.length_c   1.000
_cell.angle_alpha   90.00
_cell.angle_beta   90.00
_cell.angle_gamma   90.00
#
_symmetry.space_group_name_H-M   'P 1'
#
loop_
_entity.id
_entity.type
_entity.pdbx_description
1 polymer ?
#
loop_
_entity_poly.entity_id
_entity_poly.type
_entity_poly.pdbx_seq_one_letter_code
_entity_poly.pdbx_strand_id
1 'polypeptide(L)'
;MSPEAQAALAKARRSFRFSISILLLGFMAIALALVYRVMRDAPPPAVAESVAIPAGAAIVSAVVADGAINVTYTVDGVTTLGLFDQATGELTRSVVIGAE
;
A
#
# COMPACT_ATOMS: atom_id res chain seq x y z
N MET A 1 36.82 27.20 -34.37
CA MET A 1 37.17 27.29 -32.93
C MET A 1 38.66 27.08 -32.78
N SER A 2 39.35 27.92 -32.00
CA SER A 2 40.79 27.80 -31.81
C SER A 2 41.15 26.46 -31.11
N PRO A 3 42.34 25.90 -31.35
CA PRO A 3 42.80 24.68 -30.68
C PRO A 3 42.79 24.79 -29.15
N GLU A 4 43.12 25.97 -28.63
CA GLU A 4 43.10 26.28 -27.19
C GLU A 4 41.69 26.17 -26.60
N ALA A 5 40.68 26.66 -27.32
CA ALA A 5 39.28 26.55 -26.90
C ALA A 5 38.80 25.08 -26.85
N GLN A 6 39.25 24.25 -27.78
CA GLN A 6 38.92 22.81 -27.80
C GLN A 6 39.55 22.07 -26.62
N ALA A 7 40.82 22.37 -26.31
CA ALA A 7 41.51 21.77 -25.17
C ALA A 7 40.86 22.17 -23.82
N ALA A 8 40.45 23.43 -23.68
CA ALA A 8 39.74 23.91 -22.50
C ALA A 8 38.37 23.21 -22.33
N LEU A 9 37.60 23.05 -23.41
CA LEU A 9 36.34 22.32 -23.41
C LEU A 9 36.52 20.84 -23.05
N ALA A 10 37.55 20.17 -23.57
CA ALA A 10 37.82 18.77 -23.25
C ALA A 10 38.13 18.58 -21.76
N LYS A 11 38.93 19.48 -21.18
CA LYS A 11 39.23 19.49 -19.74
C LYS A 11 37.97 19.75 -18.90
N ALA A 12 37.16 20.72 -19.28
CA ALA A 12 35.90 21.05 -18.60
C ALA A 12 34.89 19.90 -18.64
N ARG A 13 34.73 19.20 -19.78
CA ARG A 13 33.86 18.03 -19.88
C ARG A 13 34.33 16.90 -18.96
N ARG A 14 35.65 16.72 -18.81
CA ARG A 14 36.21 15.67 -17.95
C ARG A 14 35.88 15.92 -16.48
N SER A 15 36.03 17.15 -15.99
CA SER A 15 35.69 17.50 -14.60
C SER A 15 34.19 17.51 -14.38
N PHE A 16 33.41 17.97 -15.35
CA PHE A 16 31.95 18.01 -15.26
C PHE A 16 31.35 16.60 -15.16
N ARG A 17 31.86 15.63 -15.93
CA ARG A 17 31.45 14.23 -15.79
C ARG A 17 31.71 13.69 -14.40
N PHE A 18 32.87 13.99 -13.81
CA PHE A 18 33.20 13.52 -12.46
C PHE A 18 32.25 14.10 -11.40
N SER A 19 31.97 15.40 -11.48
CA SER A 19 31.02 16.07 -10.58
C SER A 19 29.60 15.51 -10.72
N ILE A 20 29.12 15.32 -11.97
CA ILE A 20 27.83 14.69 -12.24
C ILE A 20 27.77 13.26 -11.70
N SER A 21 28.82 12.47 -11.87
CA SER A 21 28.83 11.10 -11.36
C SER A 21 28.68 11.05 -9.85
N ILE A 22 29.35 11.95 -9.12
CA ILE A 22 29.22 12.06 -7.66
C ILE A 22 27.80 12.48 -7.28
N LEU A 23 27.23 13.48 -7.98
CA LEU A 23 25.87 13.93 -7.75
C LEU A 23 24.86 12.80 -7.96
N LEU A 24 24.96 12.08 -9.09
CA LEU A 24 24.09 10.97 -9.42
C LEU A 24 24.24 9.83 -8.42
N LEU A 25 25.46 9.53 -7.97
CA LEU A 25 25.70 8.51 -6.96
C LEU A 25 25.04 8.88 -5.62
N GLY A 26 25.17 10.13 -5.18
CA GLY A 26 24.50 10.62 -3.97
C GLY A 26 22.98 10.58 -4.08
N PHE A 27 22.44 11.04 -5.20
CA PHE A 27 21.00 10.97 -5.47
C PHE A 27 20.49 9.52 -5.49
N MET A 28 21.22 8.61 -6.14
CA MET A 28 20.88 7.19 -6.20
C MET A 28 20.88 6.56 -4.80
N ALA A 29 21.85 6.91 -3.94
CA ALA A 29 21.89 6.43 -2.56
C ALA A 29 20.63 6.82 -1.77
N ILE A 30 20.16 8.07 -1.92
CA ILE A 30 18.93 8.55 -1.25
C ILE A 30 17.70 7.83 -1.82
N ALA A 31 17.61 7.71 -3.15
CA ALA A 31 16.48 7.03 -3.80
C ALA A 31 16.36 5.56 -3.34
N LEU A 32 17.48 4.83 -3.32
CA LEU A 32 17.54 3.45 -2.83
C LEU A 32 17.14 3.35 -1.35
N ALA A 33 17.63 4.25 -0.51
CA ALA A 33 17.27 4.28 0.91
C ALA A 33 15.76 4.51 1.11
N LEU A 34 15.15 5.41 0.34
CA LEU A 34 13.71 5.66 0.38
C LEU A 34 12.90 4.44 -0.07
N VAL A 35 13.27 3.81 -1.20
CA VAL A 35 12.60 2.60 -1.69
C VAL A 35 12.69 1.48 -0.66
N TYR A 36 13.89 1.24 -0.13
CA TYR A 36 14.11 0.24 0.90
C TYR A 36 13.28 0.51 2.16
N ARG A 37 13.25 1.78 2.61
CA ARG A 37 12.44 2.20 3.74
C ARG A 37 10.96 1.92 3.50
N VAL A 38 10.41 2.34 2.36
CA VAL A 38 9.00 2.15 2.02
C VAL A 38 8.64 0.66 1.96
N MET A 39 9.51 -0.17 1.39
CA MET A 39 9.27 -1.61 1.32
C MET A 39 9.39 -2.32 2.67
N ARG A 40 10.28 -1.84 3.55
CA ARG A 40 10.58 -2.51 4.83
C ARG A 40 9.74 -2.01 5.99
N ASP A 41 9.42 -0.73 6.03
CA ASP A 41 8.64 -0.09 7.09
C ASP A 41 7.13 -0.25 6.87
N ALA A 42 6.68 -0.94 5.81
CA ALA A 42 5.28 -1.30 5.64
C ALA A 42 4.86 -2.23 6.79
N PRO A 43 4.01 -1.78 7.73
CA PRO A 43 3.54 -2.64 8.82
C PRO A 43 2.82 -3.85 8.22
N PRO A 44 2.91 -5.04 8.86
CA PRO A 44 1.99 -6.13 8.52
C PRO A 44 0.56 -5.57 8.52
N PRO A 45 -0.28 -5.91 7.54
CA PRO A 45 -1.65 -5.43 7.51
C PRO A 45 -2.28 -5.75 8.85
N ALA A 46 -2.74 -4.70 9.56
CA ALA A 46 -3.47 -4.88 10.80
C ALA A 46 -4.72 -5.69 10.49
N VAL A 47 -4.91 -6.80 11.20
CA VAL A 47 -6.11 -7.62 11.10
C VAL A 47 -6.78 -7.57 12.46
N ALA A 48 -8.04 -7.13 12.49
CA ALA A 48 -8.84 -7.09 13.69
C ALA A 48 -8.94 -8.50 14.29
N GLU A 49 -8.70 -8.60 15.61
CA GLU A 49 -8.79 -9.87 16.33
C GLU A 49 -10.22 -10.42 16.40
N SER A 50 -11.22 -9.54 16.30
CA SER A 50 -12.64 -9.91 16.33
C SER A 50 -13.50 -8.86 15.64
N VAL A 51 -14.71 -9.27 15.23
CA VAL A 51 -15.76 -8.38 14.70
C VAL A 51 -17.06 -8.59 15.48
N ALA A 52 -17.81 -7.51 15.70
CA ALA A 52 -19.09 -7.57 16.40
C ALA A 52 -20.23 -7.84 15.41
N ILE A 53 -20.87 -8.99 15.55
CA ILE A 53 -22.08 -9.37 14.79
C ILE A 53 -23.31 -9.17 15.70
N PRO A 54 -24.49 -8.80 15.16
CA PRO A 54 -25.71 -8.67 15.95
C PRO A 54 -26.00 -9.91 16.81
N ALA A 55 -26.45 -9.69 18.04
CA ALA A 55 -26.78 -10.77 18.96
C ALA A 55 -27.91 -11.65 18.38
N GLY A 56 -27.78 -12.97 18.53
CA GLY A 56 -28.74 -13.93 17.99
C GLY A 56 -28.58 -14.21 16.48
N ALA A 57 -27.61 -13.60 15.80
CA ALA A 57 -27.32 -13.91 14.42
C ALA A 57 -26.64 -15.28 14.26
N ALA A 58 -27.07 -16.04 13.26
CA ALA A 58 -26.38 -17.25 12.79
C ALA A 58 -25.41 -16.89 11.66
N ILE A 59 -24.13 -17.22 11.82
CA ILE A 59 -23.11 -16.98 10.78
C ILE A 59 -23.25 -18.06 9.70
N VAL A 60 -23.44 -17.63 8.46
CA VAL A 60 -23.54 -18.49 7.27
C VAL A 60 -22.16 -18.62 6.60
N SER A 61 -21.45 -17.51 6.47
CA SER A 61 -20.13 -17.45 5.84
C SER A 61 -19.30 -16.31 6.41
N ALA A 62 -17.99 -16.50 6.49
CA ALA A 62 -17.02 -15.46 6.86
C ALA A 62 -15.77 -15.61 5.98
N VAL A 63 -15.42 -14.57 5.22
CA VAL A 63 -14.29 -14.56 4.29
C VAL A 63 -13.55 -13.24 4.41
N VAL A 64 -12.23 -13.31 4.49
CA VAL A 64 -11.36 -12.13 4.43
C VAL A 64 -10.88 -11.98 2.98
N ALA A 65 -11.27 -10.91 2.31
CA ALA A 65 -10.91 -10.63 0.93
C ALA A 65 -10.89 -9.12 0.67
N ASP A 66 -10.01 -8.68 -0.22
CA ASP A 66 -9.97 -7.30 -0.74
C ASP A 66 -9.89 -6.20 0.35
N GLY A 67 -9.19 -6.47 1.46
CA GLY A 67 -9.02 -5.50 2.55
C GLY A 67 -10.22 -5.38 3.49
N ALA A 68 -11.19 -6.30 3.40
CA ALA A 68 -12.36 -6.36 4.26
C ALA A 68 -12.60 -7.76 4.82
N ILE A 69 -13.30 -7.82 5.96
CA ILE A 69 -13.86 -9.06 6.50
C ILE A 69 -15.33 -9.08 6.09
N ASN A 70 -15.69 -10.01 5.20
CA ASN A 70 -17.04 -10.21 4.72
C ASN A 70 -17.71 -11.29 5.58
N VAL A 71 -18.76 -10.92 6.30
CA VAL A 71 -19.54 -11.87 7.11
C VAL A 71 -20.97 -11.88 6.62
N THR A 72 -21.41 -13.04 6.12
CA THR A 72 -22.82 -13.31 5.85
C THR A 72 -23.44 -13.94 7.07
N TYR A 73 -24.46 -13.31 7.63
CA TYR A 73 -25.18 -13.79 8.79
C TYR A 73 -26.69 -13.64 8.61
N THR A 74 -27.45 -14.45 9.33
CA THR A 74 -28.91 -14.41 9.34
C THR A 74 -29.39 -14.06 10.73
N VAL A 75 -30.25 -13.06 10.85
CA VAL A 75 -30.91 -12.65 12.10
C VAL A 75 -32.41 -12.52 11.84
N ASP A 76 -33.24 -13.14 12.68
CA ASP A 76 -34.70 -13.14 12.53
C ASP A 76 -35.19 -13.56 11.13
N GLY A 77 -34.48 -14.49 10.48
CA GLY A 77 -34.77 -14.95 9.12
C GLY A 77 -34.29 -14.02 8.00
N VAL A 78 -33.71 -12.86 8.32
CA VAL A 78 -33.16 -11.91 7.34
C VAL A 78 -31.68 -12.19 7.13
N THR A 79 -31.31 -12.54 5.90
CA THR A 79 -29.89 -12.75 5.53
C THR A 79 -29.24 -11.42 5.17
N THR A 80 -28.10 -11.13 5.79
CA THR A 80 -27.36 -9.89 5.64
C THR A 80 -25.89 -10.18 5.36
N LEU A 81 -25.30 -9.46 4.40
CA LEU A 81 -23.86 -9.38 4.17
C LEU A 81 -23.32 -8.13 4.86
N GLY A 82 -22.51 -8.31 5.90
CA GLY A 82 -21.74 -7.26 6.56
C GLY A 82 -20.31 -7.20 6.01
N LEU A 83 -19.86 -6.00 5.68
CA LEU A 83 -18.47 -5.69 5.33
C LEU A 83 -17.86 -4.95 6.52
N PHE A 84 -16.83 -5.54 7.09
CA PHE A 84 -16.08 -4.96 8.21
C PHE A 84 -14.71 -4.52 7.72
N ASP A 85 -14.25 -3.38 8.22
CA ASP A 85 -12.88 -2.92 8.00
C ASP A 85 -11.90 -3.95 8.57
N GLN A 86 -10.93 -4.37 7.77
CA GLN A 86 -10.01 -5.43 8.18
C GLN A 86 -9.09 -4.99 9.33
N ALA A 87 -8.74 -3.71 9.44
CA ALA A 87 -7.83 -3.21 10.46
C ALA A 87 -8.53 -2.96 11.79
N THR A 88 -9.74 -2.41 11.77
CA THR A 88 -10.46 -1.99 12.98
C THR A 88 -11.54 -2.97 13.42
N GLY A 89 -12.07 -3.79 12.51
CA GLY A 89 -13.21 -4.67 12.76
C GLY A 89 -14.55 -3.93 12.81
N GLU A 90 -14.58 -2.65 12.46
CA GLU A 90 -15.81 -1.85 12.42
C GLU A 90 -16.67 -2.17 11.20
N LEU A 91 -17.98 -2.24 11.39
CA LEU A 91 -18.93 -2.44 10.29
C LEU A 91 -18.93 -1.21 9.38
N THR A 92 -18.46 -1.37 8.15
CA THR A 92 -18.43 -0.30 7.15
C THR A 92 -19.70 -0.28 6.31
N ARG A 93 -20.25 -1.46 6.01
CA ARG A 93 -21.46 -1.57 5.17
C ARG A 93 -22.24 -2.83 5.48
N SER A 94 -23.56 -2.77 5.36
CA SER A 94 -24.43 -3.93 5.37
C SER A 94 -25.34 -3.94 4.15
N VAL A 95 -25.64 -5.14 3.63
CA VAL A 95 -26.53 -5.36 2.50
C VAL A 95 -27.47 -6.50 2.85
N VAL A 96 -28.77 -6.26 2.80
CA VAL A 96 -29.79 -7.32 2.96
C VAL A 96 -29.85 -8.13 1.67
N ILE A 97 -29.81 -9.45 1.79
CA ILE A 97 -29.92 -10.39 0.66
C ILE A 97 -31.35 -10.94 0.62
N GLY A 98 -32.06 -10.64 -0.48
CA GLY A 98 -33.37 -11.21 -0.79
C GLY A 98 -33.27 -12.20 -1.97
N ALA A 99 -34.22 -13.13 -2.04
CA ALA A 99 -34.46 -13.92 -3.24
C ALA A 99 -35.45 -13.15 -4.14
N GLU A 100 -35.22 -13.19 -5.45
CA GLU A 100 -36.24 -12.80 -6.45
C GLU A 100 -37.31 -13.89 -6.60
#